data_AF-A0A928CDQ6-F1
#
_entry.id   AF-A0A928CDQ6-F1
#
_cell.length_a   1.000
_cell.length_b   1.000
_cell.length_c   1.000
_cell.angle_alpha   90.00
_cell.angle_beta   90.00
_cell.angle_gamma   90.00
#
_symmetry.space_group_name_H-M   'P 1'
#
loop_
_entity.id
_entity.type
_entity.pdbx_description
1 polymer ?
#
loop_
_entity_poly.entity_id
_entity_poly.type
_entity_poly.pdbx_seq_one_letter_code
_entity_poly.pdbx_strand_id
1 'polypeptide(L)'
;MIMKTFRIILFLSFICAMDAFFAPSLNAQESLKSNTVTEYNGKKFYIHTVKKKQSLNEIAEIYGVTVFDILSENKDLKKTNPKAGTIIRIPYKEVVVEEILLEEELIEQDTIVYAPEFVPTNFDSERLYKVALMMPLYLEQVNEEFLEEEVSNKQLLAKPFSYLHFYEGFMIAVDSMVSKYDMKIDLKVYDIDQDTNKVIAALNDTCLAKMDVIVGPFHLKPFERVNAFANENEIMIVNPMTLREDLVVGNKFMVKVKPSFTSQMEWLEKVIADKYTDNNIFVFTMDSSNMDYARMIEEIALRNIKEFSYVPNSHIKKIIKKQHDALKNEEVEFDSTKYQSDNISFDVSMIYEFPDDTTNLKNMVMVYDYSIDSLNKIKNTASAFRNNLVIVYGDDKVFATEMINKLNIFSKDHPLTLIALPDWSKHDRLFNENLLKLSTIVFDDDYTDYGKYHVGKFICKFRDEYGTEPKDMAYHGFNIGWYFLNALINYGDDINTAIESYDIPLLNTRYSFQRKSELDGCENTYWNIYQYNNHQKNLLHPQLRIEK
;
A
#
# COMPACT_ATOMS: atom_id res chain seq x y z
N MET A 1 -20.76 36.24 11.65
CA MET A 1 -21.03 37.09 10.47
C MET A 1 -19.86 38.01 10.12
N ILE A 2 -19.14 38.58 11.09
CA ILE A 2 -17.97 39.46 10.88
C ILE A 2 -16.74 38.72 10.29
N MET A 3 -16.55 37.43 10.58
CA MET A 3 -15.47 36.60 9.98
C MET A 3 -15.67 36.23 8.50
N LYS A 4 -16.92 36.20 7.99
CA LYS A 4 -17.16 35.95 6.55
C LYS A 4 -16.78 37.16 5.70
N THR A 5 -16.99 38.38 6.23
CA THR A 5 -16.66 39.63 5.52
C THR A 5 -15.15 39.90 5.51
N PHE A 6 -14.41 39.50 6.55
CA PHE A 6 -12.95 39.61 6.58
C PHE A 6 -12.26 38.63 5.60
N ARG A 7 -12.85 37.43 5.41
CA ARG A 7 -12.40 36.45 4.39
C ARG A 7 -12.59 36.97 2.96
N ILE A 8 -13.68 37.68 2.66
CA ILE A 8 -13.95 38.19 1.29
C ILE A 8 -13.03 39.34 0.90
N ILE A 9 -12.66 40.22 1.84
CA ILE A 9 -11.76 41.36 1.55
C ILE A 9 -10.30 40.91 1.36
N LEU A 10 -9.86 39.88 2.12
CA LEU A 10 -8.57 39.22 1.89
C LEU A 10 -8.57 38.40 0.58
N PHE A 11 -9.67 37.74 0.22
CA PHE A 11 -9.78 36.98 -1.02
C PHE A 11 -9.81 37.89 -2.27
N LEU A 12 -10.50 39.04 -2.22
CA LEU A 12 -10.56 40.00 -3.34
C LEU A 12 -9.23 40.76 -3.53
N SER A 13 -8.49 41.05 -2.46
CA SER A 13 -7.15 41.63 -2.57
C SER A 13 -6.11 40.62 -3.07
N PHE A 14 -6.30 39.32 -2.80
CA PHE A 14 -5.46 38.25 -3.31
C PHE A 14 -5.76 37.92 -4.79
N ILE A 15 -7.03 37.94 -5.21
CA ILE A 15 -7.43 37.71 -6.61
C ILE A 15 -6.97 38.87 -7.52
N CYS A 16 -7.11 40.13 -7.10
CA CYS A 16 -6.58 41.26 -7.90
C CYS A 16 -5.04 41.26 -8.02
N ALA A 17 -4.33 40.67 -7.05
CA ALA A 17 -2.89 40.46 -7.15
C ALA A 17 -2.54 39.23 -8.00
N MET A 18 -3.39 38.19 -8.05
CA MET A 18 -3.16 37.00 -8.87
C MET A 18 -3.57 37.17 -10.34
N ASP A 19 -4.63 37.90 -10.66
CA ASP A 19 -5.06 38.12 -12.06
C ASP A 19 -4.02 38.94 -12.85
N ALA A 20 -3.29 39.85 -12.19
CA ALA A 20 -2.16 40.56 -12.78
C ALA A 20 -0.91 39.67 -12.98
N PHE A 21 -0.84 38.49 -12.35
CA PHE A 21 0.29 37.57 -12.40
C PHE A 21 0.00 36.23 -13.12
N PHE A 22 -1.26 35.86 -13.34
CA PHE A 22 -1.66 34.57 -13.93
C PHE A 22 -2.14 34.63 -15.39
N ALA A 23 -2.57 35.78 -15.91
CA ALA A 23 -2.82 35.92 -17.35
C ALA A 23 -1.59 35.61 -18.25
N PRO A 24 -0.31 35.78 -17.81
CA PRO A 24 0.83 35.37 -18.61
C PRO A 24 1.10 33.85 -18.61
N SER A 25 0.56 33.05 -17.68
CA SER A 25 1.07 31.68 -17.44
C SER A 25 0.57 30.63 -18.44
N LEU A 26 -0.67 30.71 -18.94
CA LEU A 26 -1.12 29.83 -20.03
C LEU A 26 -0.39 30.12 -21.35
N ASN A 27 -0.15 31.40 -21.66
CA ASN A 27 0.65 31.78 -22.84
C ASN A 27 2.17 31.49 -22.65
N ALA A 28 2.67 31.48 -21.42
CA ALA A 28 4.07 31.15 -21.13
C ALA A 28 4.39 29.66 -21.35
N GLN A 29 3.43 28.75 -21.10
CA GLN A 29 3.63 27.31 -21.29
C GLN A 29 3.67 26.89 -22.77
N GLU A 30 2.93 27.57 -23.66
CA GLU A 30 3.07 27.36 -25.11
C GLU A 30 4.42 27.86 -25.66
N SER A 31 4.97 28.95 -25.10
CA SER A 31 6.28 29.50 -25.50
C SER A 31 7.49 28.61 -25.17
N LEU A 32 7.29 27.56 -24.36
CA LEU A 32 8.32 26.61 -23.94
C LEU A 32 8.32 25.31 -24.76
N LYS A 33 7.23 25.03 -25.50
CA LYS A 33 7.16 23.90 -26.44
C LYS A 33 7.96 24.22 -27.70
N SER A 34 8.60 23.20 -28.27
CA SER A 34 9.25 23.31 -29.56
C SER A 34 8.18 23.31 -30.66
N ASN A 35 8.24 24.28 -31.56
CA ASN A 35 7.37 24.33 -32.74
C ASN A 35 7.87 23.40 -33.87
N THR A 36 8.98 22.70 -33.65
CA THR A 36 9.58 21.82 -34.66
C THR A 36 9.08 20.40 -34.45
N VAL A 37 8.19 19.95 -35.34
CA VAL A 37 7.70 18.56 -35.40
C VAL A 37 8.34 17.84 -36.58
N THR A 38 8.89 16.65 -36.33
CA THR A 38 9.51 15.80 -37.36
C THR A 38 8.91 14.41 -37.32
N GLU A 39 8.79 13.77 -38.49
CA GLU A 39 8.25 12.42 -38.64
C GLU A 39 9.39 11.40 -38.86
N TYR A 40 9.35 10.29 -38.12
CA TYR A 40 10.32 9.20 -38.23
C TYR A 40 9.59 7.86 -38.10
N ASN A 41 9.73 6.97 -39.10
CA ASN A 41 9.05 5.66 -39.14
C ASN A 41 7.52 5.73 -38.90
N GLY A 42 6.83 6.74 -39.45
CA GLY A 42 5.38 6.93 -39.30
C GLY A 42 4.93 7.45 -37.93
N LYS A 43 5.86 7.86 -37.06
CA LYS A 43 5.57 8.53 -35.77
C LYS A 43 6.03 9.99 -35.81
N LYS A 44 5.19 10.91 -35.33
CA LYS A 44 5.52 12.33 -35.19
C LYS A 44 6.22 12.58 -33.84
N PHE A 45 7.18 13.50 -33.81
CA PHE A 45 7.93 13.90 -32.61
C PHE A 45 8.15 15.41 -32.57
N TYR A 46 8.07 16.00 -31.38
CA TYR A 46 8.65 17.33 -31.11
C TYR A 46 10.17 17.21 -30.90
N ILE A 47 10.94 18.12 -31.48
CA ILE A 47 12.40 18.18 -31.27
C ILE A 47 12.70 19.24 -30.21
N HIS A 48 13.11 18.82 -29.01
CA HIS A 48 13.38 19.73 -27.90
C HIS A 48 14.87 19.77 -27.55
N THR A 49 15.43 20.97 -27.44
CA THR A 49 16.78 21.19 -26.92
C THR A 49 16.73 21.49 -25.43
N VAL A 50 17.33 20.62 -24.63
CA VAL A 50 17.32 20.70 -23.16
C VAL A 50 18.02 21.96 -22.67
N LYS A 51 17.35 22.77 -21.86
CA LYS A 51 17.89 24.00 -21.24
C LYS A 51 18.75 23.67 -20.01
N LYS A 52 19.56 24.63 -19.55
CA LYS A 52 20.44 24.46 -18.38
C LYS A 52 19.61 24.17 -17.12
N LYS A 53 19.94 23.08 -16.41
CA LYS A 53 19.24 22.53 -15.22
C LYS A 53 17.82 22.00 -15.48
N GLN A 54 17.37 21.90 -16.72
CA GLN A 54 16.03 21.38 -17.03
C GLN A 54 15.98 19.87 -16.83
N SER A 55 14.98 19.38 -16.08
CA SER A 55 14.81 17.95 -15.81
C SER A 55 13.89 17.28 -16.84
N LEU A 56 13.96 15.94 -16.95
CA LEU A 56 13.04 15.20 -17.82
C LEU A 56 11.59 15.32 -17.34
N ASN A 57 11.36 15.47 -16.03
CA ASN A 57 10.02 15.67 -15.45
C ASN A 57 9.40 16.99 -15.93
N GLU A 58 10.16 18.09 -15.88
CA GLU A 58 9.71 19.40 -16.37
C GLU A 58 9.40 19.36 -17.87
N ILE A 59 10.21 18.63 -18.64
CA ILE A 59 9.98 18.46 -20.08
C ILE A 59 8.73 17.61 -20.31
N ALA A 60 8.55 16.50 -19.61
CA ALA A 60 7.37 15.65 -19.72
C ALA A 60 6.06 16.43 -19.46
N GLU A 61 6.07 17.27 -18.43
CA GLU A 61 4.96 18.14 -18.06
C GLU A 61 4.65 19.18 -19.15
N ILE A 62 5.66 19.84 -19.73
CA ILE A 62 5.48 20.80 -20.84
C ILE A 62 4.77 20.13 -22.04
N TYR A 63 5.10 18.88 -22.37
CA TYR A 63 4.57 18.21 -23.56
C TYR A 63 3.39 17.28 -23.30
N GLY A 64 2.92 17.14 -22.06
CA GLY A 64 1.80 16.25 -21.72
C GLY A 64 2.11 14.77 -21.99
N VAL A 65 3.37 14.37 -21.85
CA VAL A 65 3.84 12.99 -22.03
C VAL A 65 4.48 12.51 -20.74
N THR A 66 4.77 11.21 -20.62
CA THR A 66 5.52 10.71 -19.47
C THR A 66 7.03 10.78 -19.72
N VAL A 67 7.83 10.81 -18.65
CA VAL A 67 9.29 10.66 -18.76
C VAL A 67 9.66 9.34 -19.44
N PHE A 68 8.88 8.29 -19.21
CA PHE A 68 9.04 7.01 -19.87
C PHE A 68 8.87 7.13 -21.40
N ASP A 69 7.82 7.83 -21.85
CA ASP A 69 7.58 8.08 -23.28
C ASP A 69 8.80 8.76 -23.92
N ILE A 70 9.39 9.75 -23.24
CA ILE A 70 10.61 10.44 -23.70
C ILE A 70 11.82 9.49 -23.73
N LEU A 71 12.06 8.71 -22.67
CA LEU A 71 13.22 7.82 -22.58
C LEU A 71 13.16 6.67 -23.60
N SER A 72 11.96 6.15 -23.89
CA SER A 72 11.75 5.06 -24.84
C SER A 72 12.17 5.43 -26.28
N GLU A 73 12.04 6.71 -26.63
CA GLU A 73 12.33 7.26 -27.97
C GLU A 73 13.73 7.93 -28.04
N ASN A 74 14.46 7.97 -26.92
CA ASN A 74 15.82 8.50 -26.81
C ASN A 74 16.74 7.53 -26.06
N LYS A 75 16.99 6.35 -26.65
CA LYS A 75 17.72 5.23 -26.02
C LYS A 75 19.14 5.58 -25.54
N ASP A 76 19.74 6.64 -26.07
CA ASP A 76 21.08 7.11 -25.70
C ASP A 76 21.10 7.94 -24.39
N LEU A 77 19.92 8.35 -23.89
CA LEU A 77 19.76 8.99 -22.58
C LEU A 77 19.85 7.94 -21.46
N LYS A 78 21.05 7.47 -21.13
CA LYS A 78 21.27 6.59 -19.97
C LYS A 78 20.80 7.31 -18.69
N LYS A 79 19.93 6.64 -17.88
CA LYS A 79 19.25 6.98 -16.59
C LYS A 79 19.78 8.16 -15.71
N THR A 80 20.20 9.27 -16.30
CA THR A 80 20.75 10.48 -15.66
C THR A 80 20.16 11.71 -16.33
N ASN A 81 20.07 12.83 -15.62
CA ASN A 81 19.49 14.07 -16.17
C ASN A 81 20.23 14.48 -17.47
N PRO A 82 19.50 14.82 -18.54
CA PRO A 82 20.10 15.20 -19.81
C PRO A 82 20.95 16.46 -19.64
N LYS A 83 22.14 16.48 -20.26
CA LYS A 83 23.01 17.67 -20.24
C LYS A 83 22.35 18.80 -21.03
N ALA A 84 22.55 20.03 -20.57
CA ALA A 84 22.12 21.22 -21.30
C ALA A 84 22.66 21.20 -22.74
N GLY A 85 21.81 21.50 -23.72
CA GLY A 85 22.12 21.45 -25.15
C GLY A 85 21.86 20.10 -25.82
N THR A 86 21.48 19.05 -25.07
CA THR A 86 21.10 17.76 -25.67
C THR A 86 19.79 17.92 -26.42
N ILE A 87 19.73 17.40 -27.65
CA ILE A 87 18.51 17.34 -28.46
C ILE A 87 17.81 16.01 -28.17
N ILE A 88 16.55 16.08 -27.78
CA ILE A 88 15.73 14.91 -27.46
C ILE A 88 14.44 14.92 -28.27
N ARG A 89 13.97 13.73 -28.65
CA ARG A 89 12.72 13.49 -29.37
C ARG A 89 11.60 13.27 -28.39
N ILE A 90 10.55 14.07 -28.45
CA ILE A 90 9.41 13.94 -27.56
C ILE A 90 8.24 13.42 -28.40
N PRO A 91 7.66 12.25 -28.06
CA PRO A 91 6.58 11.67 -28.86
C PRO A 91 5.40 12.64 -28.95
N TYR A 92 4.90 12.82 -30.17
CA TYR A 92 3.77 13.69 -30.44
C TYR A 92 2.47 12.94 -30.09
N LYS A 93 1.81 13.32 -29.00
CA LYS A 93 0.43 12.90 -28.73
C LYS A 93 -0.50 13.96 -29.30
N GLU A 94 -1.21 13.59 -30.36
CA GLU A 94 -2.36 14.37 -30.85
C GLU A 94 -3.40 14.32 -29.72
N VAL A 95 -3.75 15.47 -29.14
CA VAL A 95 -4.87 15.54 -28.20
C VAL A 95 -6.13 15.33 -29.03
N VAL A 96 -6.55 14.08 -29.16
CA VAL A 96 -7.86 13.76 -29.70
C VAL A 96 -8.85 14.19 -28.63
N VAL A 97 -9.39 15.40 -28.78
CA VAL A 97 -10.64 15.77 -28.12
C VAL A 97 -11.70 14.96 -28.83
N GLU A 98 -11.94 13.73 -28.37
CA GLU A 98 -13.20 13.06 -28.66
C GLU A 98 -14.27 13.88 -27.97
N GLU A 99 -14.94 14.71 -28.78
CA GLU A 99 -16.19 15.34 -28.42
C GLU A 99 -17.20 14.21 -28.27
N ILE A 100 -17.26 13.65 -27.06
CA ILE A 100 -18.30 12.73 -26.67
C ILE A 100 -19.60 13.57 -26.66
N LEU A 101 -20.33 13.51 -27.77
CA LEU A 101 -21.76 13.85 -27.80
C LEU A 101 -22.49 12.78 -26.99
N LEU A 102 -22.37 12.87 -25.66
CA LEU A 102 -23.34 12.31 -24.74
C LEU A 102 -24.59 13.18 -24.90
N GLU A 103 -25.67 12.57 -25.37
CA GLU A 103 -27.00 13.13 -25.17
C GLU A 103 -27.13 13.47 -23.69
N GLU A 104 -27.31 14.76 -23.38
CA GLU A 104 -27.67 15.24 -22.06
C GLU A 104 -29.06 14.69 -21.70
N GLU A 105 -29.12 13.41 -21.29
CA GLU A 105 -30.03 13.09 -20.22
C GLU A 105 -29.55 13.88 -19.00
N LEU A 106 -30.41 14.77 -18.54
CA LEU A 106 -30.24 15.56 -17.32
C LEU A 106 -29.95 14.63 -16.15
N ILE A 107 -28.69 14.28 -15.95
CA ILE A 107 -28.20 13.73 -14.68
C ILE A 107 -28.27 14.92 -13.74
N GLU A 108 -29.26 14.89 -12.84
CA GLU A 108 -29.33 15.79 -11.70
C GLU A 108 -27.93 15.88 -11.06
N GLN A 109 -27.61 17.05 -10.50
CA GLN A 109 -26.39 17.23 -9.70
C GLN A 109 -26.43 16.33 -8.46
N ASP A 110 -26.28 15.01 -8.63
CA ASP A 110 -25.96 14.06 -7.59
C ASP A 110 -24.46 14.19 -7.31
N THR A 111 -24.15 15.30 -6.65
CA THR A 111 -23.04 15.36 -5.73
C THR A 111 -23.12 14.17 -4.78
N ILE A 112 -22.02 13.42 -4.65
CA ILE A 112 -21.66 12.47 -3.58
C ILE A 112 -21.81 10.98 -3.93
N VAL A 113 -20.68 10.33 -4.24
CA VAL A 113 -20.51 8.88 -3.98
C VAL A 113 -19.07 8.60 -3.53
N TYR A 114 -18.87 8.40 -2.23
CA TYR A 114 -17.57 7.97 -1.69
C TYR A 114 -17.77 6.71 -0.84
N ALA A 115 -17.14 5.62 -1.30
CA ALA A 115 -17.45 4.21 -1.10
C ALA A 115 -18.71 3.70 -1.85
N PRO A 116 -18.73 2.42 -2.29
CA PRO A 116 -19.83 1.82 -3.04
C PRO A 116 -21.14 1.89 -2.26
N GLU A 117 -22.25 1.86 -2.99
CA GLU A 117 -23.62 1.97 -2.47
C GLU A 117 -23.85 1.05 -1.27
N PHE A 118 -23.84 1.65 -0.08
CA PHE A 118 -24.33 1.06 1.15
C PHE A 118 -25.49 1.94 1.62
N VAL A 119 -26.62 1.33 1.96
CA VAL A 119 -27.82 2.03 2.44
C VAL A 119 -28.06 1.58 3.88
N PRO A 120 -28.03 2.50 4.87
CA PRO A 120 -28.33 2.15 6.25
C PRO A 120 -29.72 1.52 6.41
N THR A 121 -29.82 0.42 7.17
CA THR A 121 -31.08 -0.33 7.30
C THR A 121 -31.95 0.14 8.48
N ASN A 122 -31.35 0.75 9.51
CA ASN A 122 -32.03 1.18 10.74
C ASN A 122 -31.80 2.67 11.05
N PHE A 123 -31.90 3.52 10.02
CA PHE A 123 -31.61 4.95 10.14
C PHE A 123 -32.63 5.70 11.02
N ASP A 124 -32.14 6.32 12.10
CA ASP A 124 -32.88 7.33 12.87
C ASP A 124 -32.38 8.73 12.50
N SER A 125 -33.15 9.44 11.68
CA SER A 125 -32.82 10.80 11.21
C SER A 125 -32.83 11.86 12.32
N GLU A 126 -33.39 11.54 13.49
CA GLU A 126 -33.49 12.48 14.61
C GLU A 126 -32.40 12.28 15.67
N ARG A 127 -31.71 11.13 15.67
CA ARG A 127 -30.63 10.85 16.61
C ARG A 127 -29.43 11.77 16.34
N LEU A 128 -28.97 12.46 17.37
CA LEU A 128 -27.70 13.19 17.37
C LEU A 128 -26.58 12.24 17.80
N TYR A 129 -25.69 11.90 16.87
CA TYR A 129 -24.55 11.02 17.07
C TYR A 129 -23.33 11.80 17.55
N LYS A 130 -22.82 11.48 18.74
CA LYS A 130 -21.72 12.17 19.41
C LYS A 130 -20.42 11.42 19.22
N VAL A 131 -19.46 12.07 18.58
CA VAL A 131 -18.17 11.46 18.22
C VAL A 131 -17.04 12.28 18.81
N ALA A 132 -16.16 11.62 19.56
CA ALA A 132 -14.91 12.22 20.01
C ALA A 132 -13.77 11.80 19.09
N LEU A 133 -13.03 12.77 18.57
CA LEU A 133 -11.82 12.54 17.78
C LEU A 133 -10.60 13.05 18.56
N MET A 134 -9.77 12.14 19.06
CA MET A 134 -8.58 12.44 19.85
C MET A 134 -7.32 12.27 19.02
N MET A 135 -6.66 13.38 18.70
CA MET A 135 -5.53 13.38 17.76
C MET A 135 -4.42 14.34 18.22
N PRO A 136 -3.15 14.01 17.97
CA PRO A 136 -2.02 14.84 18.35
C PRO A 136 -1.83 15.98 17.35
N LEU A 137 -2.58 17.06 17.55
CA LEU A 137 -2.53 18.26 16.71
C LEU A 137 -1.37 19.19 17.10
N TYR A 138 -0.86 19.06 18.34
CA TYR A 138 0.26 19.85 18.86
C TYR A 138 0.01 21.37 18.72
N LEU A 139 -1.19 21.83 19.03
CA LEU A 139 -1.63 23.19 18.70
C LEU A 139 -0.79 24.28 19.37
N GLU A 140 -0.19 24.00 20.53
CA GLU A 140 0.69 24.93 21.24
C GLU A 140 2.04 25.14 20.54
N GLN A 141 2.42 24.24 19.63
CA GLN A 141 3.63 24.38 18.82
C GLN A 141 3.39 25.22 17.56
N VAL A 142 2.14 25.52 17.21
CA VAL A 142 1.78 26.26 16.01
C VAL A 142 1.66 27.75 16.34
N ASN A 143 2.67 28.53 15.96
CA ASN A 143 2.67 29.99 16.04
C ASN A 143 3.08 30.61 14.69
N GLU A 144 3.00 31.94 14.57
CA GLU A 144 3.33 32.64 13.31
C GLU A 144 4.77 32.35 12.85
N GLU A 145 5.73 32.34 13.78
CA GLU A 145 7.13 32.04 13.52
C GLU A 145 7.32 30.62 12.95
N PHE A 146 6.69 29.63 13.56
CA PHE A 146 6.68 28.25 13.09
C PHE A 146 6.11 28.13 11.66
N LEU A 147 5.01 28.84 11.38
CA LEU A 147 4.41 28.82 10.04
C LEU A 147 5.34 29.46 8.99
N GLU A 148 6.01 30.57 9.34
CA GLU A 148 6.98 31.23 8.46
C GLU A 148 8.19 30.32 8.17
N GLU A 149 8.71 29.63 9.19
CA GLU A 149 9.80 28.66 9.04
C GLU A 149 9.41 27.49 8.12
N GLU A 150 8.23 26.91 8.30
CA GLU A 150 7.76 25.78 7.50
C GLU A 150 7.53 26.17 6.03
N VAL A 151 6.94 27.34 5.78
CA VAL A 151 6.75 27.88 4.43
C VAL A 151 8.10 28.12 3.74
N SER A 152 9.08 28.63 4.49
CA SER A 152 10.44 28.87 3.98
C SER A 152 11.18 27.56 3.66
N ASN A 153 11.06 26.55 4.53
CA ASN A 153 11.75 25.27 4.39
C ASN A 153 11.16 24.34 3.32
N LYS A 154 9.96 24.65 2.78
CA LYS A 154 9.25 23.87 1.73
C LYS A 154 9.06 22.38 2.04
N GLN A 155 9.29 21.97 3.28
CA GLN A 155 9.12 20.61 3.76
C GLN A 155 8.16 20.67 4.94
N LEU A 156 6.86 20.46 4.67
CA LEU A 156 5.80 20.27 5.67
C LEU A 156 6.01 18.93 6.40
N LEU A 157 7.14 18.79 7.10
CA LEU A 157 7.55 17.61 7.86
C LEU A 157 7.37 17.81 9.37
N ALA A 158 6.91 18.99 9.79
CA ALA A 158 6.67 19.23 11.20
C ALA A 158 5.54 18.37 11.76
N LYS A 159 5.71 17.96 13.02
CA LYS A 159 4.81 17.06 13.76
C LYS A 159 3.33 17.47 13.71
N PRO A 160 2.94 18.76 13.82
CA PRO A 160 1.53 19.16 13.70
C PRO A 160 0.89 18.74 12.37
N PHE A 161 1.63 18.81 11.25
CA PHE A 161 1.11 18.49 9.93
C PHE A 161 1.03 16.98 9.65
N SER A 162 1.74 16.15 10.42
CA SER A 162 1.74 14.68 10.25
C SER A 162 0.37 14.04 10.45
N TYR A 163 -0.50 14.66 11.25
CA TYR A 163 -1.84 14.15 11.56
C TYR A 163 -2.96 14.99 10.94
N LEU A 164 -2.65 16.15 10.36
CA LEU A 164 -3.63 17.03 9.73
C LEU A 164 -4.35 16.31 8.58
N HIS A 165 -3.62 15.58 7.74
CA HIS A 165 -4.22 14.82 6.65
C HIS A 165 -5.24 13.78 7.16
N PHE A 166 -5.02 13.16 8.33
CA PHE A 166 -6.01 12.27 8.92
C PHE A 166 -7.29 13.04 9.25
N TYR A 167 -7.17 14.20 9.89
CA TYR A 167 -8.32 15.06 10.20
C TYR A 167 -9.08 15.44 8.92
N GLU A 168 -8.37 15.90 7.88
CA GLU A 168 -8.93 16.27 6.58
C GLU A 168 -9.69 15.11 5.93
N GLY A 169 -9.10 13.91 5.91
CA GLY A 169 -9.77 12.71 5.42
C GLY A 169 -11.03 12.35 6.23
N PHE A 170 -10.94 12.42 7.55
CA PHE A 170 -12.06 12.15 8.46
C PHE A 170 -13.20 13.16 8.25
N MET A 171 -12.88 14.44 8.05
CA MET A 171 -13.87 15.48 7.77
C MET A 171 -14.59 15.26 6.44
N ILE A 172 -13.89 14.81 5.38
CA ILE A 172 -14.57 14.41 4.14
C ILE A 172 -15.58 13.27 4.39
N ALA A 173 -15.25 12.31 5.27
CA ALA A 173 -16.21 11.26 5.62
C ALA A 173 -17.40 11.82 6.40
N VAL A 174 -17.18 12.70 7.38
CA VAL A 174 -18.25 13.39 8.13
C VAL A 174 -19.18 14.15 7.18
N ASP A 175 -18.62 14.98 6.30
CA ASP A 175 -19.38 15.75 5.31
C ASP A 175 -20.18 14.83 4.39
N SER A 176 -19.61 13.68 4.01
CA SER A 176 -20.30 12.66 3.20
C SER A 176 -21.48 12.05 3.95
N MET A 177 -21.36 11.78 5.25
CA MET A 177 -22.45 11.24 6.06
C MET A 177 -23.59 12.24 6.26
N VAL A 178 -23.24 13.51 6.53
CA VAL A 178 -24.21 14.59 6.70
C VAL A 178 -24.97 14.82 5.38
N SER A 179 -24.24 14.93 4.27
CA SER A 179 -24.86 15.28 2.99
C SER A 179 -25.65 14.15 2.34
N LYS A 180 -25.21 12.89 2.50
CA LYS A 180 -25.87 11.73 1.87
C LYS A 180 -27.01 11.16 2.71
N TYR A 181 -26.86 11.13 4.03
CA TYR A 181 -27.81 10.48 4.92
C TYR A 181 -28.50 11.43 5.89
N ASP A 182 -28.27 12.75 5.81
CA ASP A 182 -28.79 13.72 6.79
C ASP A 182 -28.43 13.34 8.25
N MET A 183 -27.26 12.70 8.43
CA MET A 183 -26.81 12.23 9.75
C MET A 183 -26.46 13.44 10.62
N LYS A 184 -27.12 13.58 11.77
CA LYS A 184 -26.83 14.65 12.75
C LYS A 184 -25.62 14.24 13.59
N ILE A 185 -24.45 14.85 13.34
CA ILE A 185 -23.19 14.53 14.02
C ILE A 185 -22.75 15.69 14.93
N ASP A 186 -22.52 15.40 16.20
CA ASP A 186 -21.82 16.27 17.16
C ASP A 186 -20.37 15.79 17.30
N LEU A 187 -19.48 16.35 16.49
CA LEU A 187 -18.06 16.00 16.48
C LEU A 187 -17.28 16.91 17.42
N LYS A 188 -16.61 16.31 18.42
CA LYS A 188 -15.69 17.01 19.31
C LYS A 188 -14.25 16.54 19.10
N VAL A 189 -13.38 17.47 18.74
CA VAL A 189 -11.96 17.21 18.49
C VAL A 189 -11.14 17.58 19.73
N TYR A 190 -10.30 16.67 20.18
CA TYR A 190 -9.38 16.87 21.29
C TYR A 190 -7.94 16.79 20.77
N ASP A 191 -7.13 17.83 21.05
CA ASP A 191 -5.69 17.77 20.85
C ASP A 191 -5.06 16.92 21.96
N ILE A 192 -4.70 15.67 21.63
CA ILE A 192 -4.12 14.70 22.56
C ILE A 192 -2.80 14.17 21.99
N ASP A 193 -1.71 14.75 22.46
CA ASP A 193 -0.35 14.27 22.24
C ASP A 193 0.14 13.38 23.40
N GLN A 194 1.41 13.43 23.77
CA GLN A 194 1.95 12.65 24.89
C GLN A 194 1.86 13.36 26.24
N ASP A 195 1.34 14.60 26.29
CA ASP A 195 1.15 15.36 27.51
C ASP A 195 0.02 14.76 28.37
N THR A 196 0.39 14.37 29.59
CA THR A 196 -0.54 13.84 30.59
C THR A 196 -1.62 14.85 31.00
N ASN A 197 -1.31 16.15 31.03
CA ASN A 197 -2.26 17.18 31.44
C ASN A 197 -3.42 17.31 30.44
N LYS A 198 -3.13 17.21 29.13
CA LYS A 198 -4.15 17.20 28.08
C LYS A 198 -5.08 15.99 28.21
N VAL A 199 -4.51 14.81 28.48
CA VAL A 199 -5.29 13.60 28.74
C VAL A 199 -6.19 13.79 29.95
N ILE A 200 -5.66 14.28 31.07
CA ILE A 200 -6.46 14.54 32.29
C ILE A 200 -7.57 15.55 32.02
N ALA A 201 -7.28 16.63 31.28
CA ALA A 201 -8.27 17.63 30.93
C ALA A 201 -9.41 17.04 30.08
N ALA A 202 -9.08 16.19 29.11
CA ALA A 202 -10.08 15.48 28.30
C ALA A 202 -10.91 14.49 29.12
N LEU A 203 -10.29 13.72 30.02
CA LEU A 203 -11.01 12.77 30.87
C LEU A 203 -11.93 13.44 31.91
N ASN A 204 -11.62 14.68 32.32
CA ASN A 204 -12.47 15.47 33.21
C ASN A 204 -13.64 16.16 32.49
N ASP A 205 -13.68 16.11 31.16
CA ASP A 205 -14.78 16.66 30.40
C ASP A 205 -16.02 15.76 30.52
N THR A 206 -17.03 16.26 31.23
CA THR A 206 -18.30 15.54 31.44
C THR A 206 -19.05 15.17 30.15
N CYS A 207 -18.70 15.75 29.00
CA CYS A 207 -19.26 15.37 27.71
C CYS A 207 -18.66 14.07 27.17
N LEU A 208 -17.41 13.74 27.54
CA LEU A 208 -16.70 12.58 27.00
C LEU A 208 -17.39 11.26 27.39
N ALA A 209 -17.93 11.18 28.61
CA ALA A 209 -18.69 10.02 29.10
C ALA A 209 -20.02 9.80 28.36
N LYS A 210 -20.43 10.72 27.47
CA LYS A 210 -21.69 10.67 26.72
C LYS A 210 -21.47 10.48 25.22
N MET A 211 -20.24 10.23 24.80
CA MET A 211 -19.90 9.98 23.40
C MET A 211 -20.37 8.58 23.00
N ASP A 212 -20.87 8.44 21.78
CA ASP A 212 -21.22 7.12 21.24
C ASP A 212 -19.95 6.37 20.80
N VAL A 213 -18.97 7.09 20.25
CA VAL A 213 -17.67 6.54 19.81
C VAL A 213 -16.53 7.51 20.12
N ILE A 214 -15.39 6.96 20.55
CA ILE A 214 -14.10 7.67 20.65
C ILE A 214 -13.16 7.12 19.58
N VAL A 215 -12.59 7.98 18.75
CA VAL A 215 -11.54 7.63 17.77
C VAL A 215 -10.21 8.20 18.25
N GLY A 216 -9.19 7.36 18.35
CA GLY A 216 -7.91 7.67 19.00
C GLY A 216 -7.94 7.46 20.51
N PRO A 217 -6.95 7.96 21.27
CA PRO A 217 -5.72 8.65 20.85
C PRO A 217 -4.76 7.81 20.00
N PHE A 218 -3.78 8.47 19.37
CA PHE A 218 -2.81 7.83 18.47
C PHE A 218 -1.57 7.27 19.18
N HIS A 219 -1.16 7.91 20.28
CA HIS A 219 0.00 7.50 21.07
C HIS A 219 -0.39 6.48 22.14
N LEU A 220 0.46 5.47 22.36
CA LEU A 220 0.17 4.33 23.24
C LEU A 220 -0.22 4.72 24.68
N LYS A 221 0.61 5.53 25.36
CA LYS A 221 0.37 5.88 26.77
C LYS A 221 -0.93 6.67 26.99
N PRO A 222 -1.23 7.73 26.21
CA PRO A 222 -2.55 8.36 26.23
C PRO A 222 -3.68 7.38 25.93
N PHE A 223 -3.49 6.52 24.93
CA PHE A 223 -4.51 5.55 24.53
C PHE A 223 -4.88 4.59 25.66
N GLU A 224 -3.92 4.02 26.37
CA GLU A 224 -4.19 3.12 27.51
C GLU A 224 -5.08 3.78 28.58
N ARG A 225 -4.86 5.07 28.86
CA ARG A 225 -5.65 5.82 29.84
C ARG A 225 -7.07 6.12 29.36
N VAL A 226 -7.20 6.54 28.10
CA VAL A 226 -8.52 6.82 27.52
C VAL A 226 -9.29 5.51 27.30
N ASN A 227 -8.62 4.43 26.96
CA ASN A 227 -9.22 3.10 26.83
C ASN A 227 -9.75 2.57 28.17
N ALA A 228 -9.01 2.77 29.27
CA ALA A 228 -9.52 2.44 30.61
C ALA A 228 -10.82 3.20 30.93
N PHE A 229 -10.84 4.52 30.67
CA PHE A 229 -12.05 5.33 30.81
C PHE A 229 -13.18 4.86 29.89
N ALA A 230 -12.89 4.57 28.63
CA ALA A 230 -13.90 4.11 27.66
C ALA A 230 -14.50 2.78 28.08
N ASN A 231 -13.68 1.85 28.57
CA ASN A 231 -14.13 0.55 29.07
C ASN A 231 -14.99 0.67 30.34
N GLU A 232 -14.64 1.60 31.26
CA GLU A 232 -15.46 1.90 32.45
C GLU A 232 -16.82 2.53 32.12
N ASN A 233 -16.90 3.27 31.00
CA ASN A 233 -18.12 3.96 30.56
C ASN A 233 -18.85 3.22 29.42
N GLU A 234 -18.40 2.01 29.06
CA GLU A 234 -18.97 1.19 27.99
C GLU A 234 -18.99 1.88 26.61
N ILE A 235 -17.99 2.73 26.33
CA ILE A 235 -17.87 3.50 25.09
C ILE A 235 -16.94 2.76 24.12
N MET A 236 -17.39 2.55 22.88
CA MET A 236 -16.51 2.03 21.83
C MET A 236 -15.34 2.99 21.60
N ILE A 237 -14.12 2.46 21.68
CA ILE A 237 -12.89 3.20 21.38
C ILE A 237 -12.12 2.57 20.23
N VAL A 238 -11.83 3.35 19.21
CA VAL A 238 -11.14 2.92 17.99
C VAL A 238 -9.69 3.36 18.03
N ASN A 239 -8.76 2.40 18.06
CA ASN A 239 -7.34 2.68 17.87
C ASN A 239 -6.98 2.74 16.37
N PRO A 240 -6.44 3.86 15.87
CA PRO A 240 -6.19 4.05 14.45
C PRO A 240 -4.86 3.43 13.95
N MET A 241 -3.90 3.12 14.83
CA MET A 241 -2.49 2.96 14.41
C MET A 241 -1.73 1.80 15.04
N THR A 242 -2.23 1.19 16.12
CA THR A 242 -1.45 0.22 16.89
C THR A 242 -1.35 -1.14 16.20
N LEU A 243 -0.14 -1.70 16.16
CA LEU A 243 0.09 -3.09 15.74
C LEU A 243 0.05 -4.07 16.94
N ARG A 244 0.07 -3.56 18.17
CA ARG A 244 0.11 -4.37 19.40
C ARG A 244 -1.11 -5.27 19.53
N GLU A 245 -0.87 -6.53 19.87
CA GLU A 245 -1.89 -7.56 20.04
C GLU A 245 -2.43 -7.63 21.47
N ASP A 246 -1.63 -7.22 22.45
CA ASP A 246 -2.01 -7.29 23.86
C ASP A 246 -3.07 -6.26 24.25
N LEU A 247 -3.21 -5.18 23.48
CA LEU A 247 -4.17 -4.12 23.80
C LEU A 247 -5.63 -4.55 23.71
N VAL A 248 -5.97 -5.52 22.86
CA VAL A 248 -7.36 -6.00 22.78
C VAL A 248 -7.72 -6.92 23.95
N VAL A 249 -6.76 -7.50 24.64
CA VAL A 249 -7.01 -8.49 25.71
C VAL A 249 -7.69 -7.84 26.90
N GLY A 250 -8.89 -8.31 27.26
CA GLY A 250 -9.69 -7.79 28.36
C GLY A 250 -10.33 -6.41 28.14
N ASN A 251 -10.27 -5.87 26.92
CA ASN A 251 -10.80 -4.55 26.56
C ASN A 251 -11.99 -4.65 25.60
N LYS A 252 -13.13 -5.12 26.10
CA LYS A 252 -14.35 -5.43 25.32
C LYS A 252 -14.81 -4.34 24.36
N PHE A 253 -14.62 -3.06 24.71
CA PHE A 253 -15.06 -1.91 23.89
C PHE A 253 -13.98 -1.37 22.95
N MET A 254 -12.79 -1.97 22.94
CA MET A 254 -11.70 -1.55 22.06
C MET A 254 -11.86 -2.17 20.67
N VAL A 255 -11.62 -1.36 19.64
CA VAL A 255 -11.49 -1.80 18.25
C VAL A 255 -10.15 -1.31 17.71
N LYS A 256 -9.34 -2.21 17.16
CA LYS A 256 -8.04 -1.91 16.55
C LYS A 256 -8.14 -2.09 15.03
N VAL A 257 -7.89 -1.03 14.26
CA VAL A 257 -8.06 -1.06 12.78
C VAL A 257 -6.87 -1.63 12.02
N LYS A 258 -5.67 -1.59 12.62
CA LYS A 258 -4.45 -2.13 11.99
C LYS A 258 -4.33 -3.61 12.30
N PRO A 259 -4.09 -4.49 11.32
CA PRO A 259 -3.95 -5.91 11.57
C PRO A 259 -2.61 -6.26 12.23
N SER A 260 -2.59 -7.34 13.01
CA SER A 260 -1.41 -7.84 13.68
C SER A 260 -0.50 -8.69 12.80
N PHE A 261 0.71 -8.87 13.32
CA PHE A 261 1.65 -9.86 12.82
C PHE A 261 1.09 -11.28 12.91
N THR A 262 0.43 -11.68 14.01
CA THR A 262 -0.26 -12.98 14.08
C THR A 262 -1.27 -13.16 12.95
N SER A 263 -2.11 -12.15 12.70
CA SER A 263 -3.05 -12.19 11.56
C SER A 263 -2.33 -12.28 10.21
N GLN A 264 -1.18 -11.60 10.04
CA GLN A 264 -0.37 -11.71 8.82
C GLN A 264 0.10 -13.15 8.58
N MET A 265 0.47 -13.88 9.64
CA MET A 265 0.89 -15.28 9.56
C MET A 265 -0.25 -16.22 9.20
N GLU A 266 -1.46 -15.98 9.71
CA GLU A 266 -2.65 -16.74 9.31
C GLU A 266 -2.94 -16.58 7.81
N TRP A 267 -2.73 -15.37 7.28
CA TRP A 267 -2.83 -15.14 5.84
C TRP A 267 -1.68 -15.76 5.05
N LEU A 268 -0.46 -15.76 5.59
CA LEU A 268 0.67 -16.46 4.99
C LEU A 268 0.40 -17.97 4.87
N GLU A 269 -0.16 -18.57 5.93
CA GLU A 269 -0.59 -19.97 5.93
C GLU A 269 -1.56 -20.26 4.79
N LYS A 270 -2.60 -19.43 4.62
CA LYS A 270 -3.57 -19.55 3.51
C LYS A 270 -2.89 -19.46 2.14
N VAL A 271 -1.92 -18.56 1.96
CA VAL A 271 -1.18 -18.42 0.70
C VAL A 271 -0.35 -19.66 0.40
N ILE A 272 0.33 -20.23 1.40
CA ILE A 272 1.14 -21.44 1.24
C ILE A 272 0.23 -22.63 0.91
N ALA A 273 -0.86 -22.81 1.67
CA ALA A 273 -1.82 -23.90 1.51
C ALA A 273 -2.52 -23.89 0.14
N ASP A 274 -2.82 -22.71 -0.41
CA ASP A 274 -3.52 -22.60 -1.69
C ASP A 274 -2.57 -22.77 -2.90
N LYS A 275 -1.35 -22.22 -2.84
CA LYS A 275 -0.50 -22.05 -4.03
C LYS A 275 0.86 -22.74 -4.00
N TYR A 276 1.40 -23.07 -2.83
CA TYR A 276 2.81 -23.44 -2.69
C TYR A 276 3.04 -24.76 -1.96
N THR A 277 2.03 -25.62 -1.89
CA THR A 277 2.11 -26.94 -1.23
C THR A 277 3.13 -27.88 -1.88
N ASP A 278 3.43 -27.70 -3.16
CA ASP A 278 4.34 -28.55 -3.95
C ASP A 278 5.75 -27.93 -4.13
N ASN A 279 6.06 -26.86 -3.40
CA ASN A 279 7.32 -26.12 -3.55
C ASN A 279 8.36 -26.51 -2.50
N ASN A 280 9.64 -26.33 -2.84
CA ASN A 280 10.68 -26.17 -1.83
C ASN A 280 10.57 -24.79 -1.20
N ILE A 281 10.60 -24.72 0.12
CA ILE A 281 10.46 -23.48 0.88
C ILE A 281 11.76 -23.15 1.59
N PHE A 282 12.24 -21.94 1.36
CA PHE A 282 13.43 -21.38 1.99
C PHE A 282 13.05 -20.16 2.80
N VAL A 283 13.24 -20.22 4.11
CA VAL A 283 12.97 -19.12 5.01
C VAL A 283 14.29 -18.44 5.37
N PHE A 284 14.39 -17.14 5.13
CA PHE A 284 15.53 -16.33 5.52
C PHE A 284 15.12 -15.29 6.54
N THR A 285 16.03 -15.04 7.47
CA THR A 285 15.99 -13.86 8.33
C THR A 285 17.29 -13.07 8.22
N MET A 286 17.24 -11.78 8.52
CA MET A 286 18.42 -10.91 8.50
C MET A 286 19.53 -11.42 9.44
N ASP A 287 19.15 -11.76 10.66
CA ASP A 287 20.07 -12.18 11.72
C ASP A 287 19.37 -13.07 12.76
N SER A 288 20.19 -13.57 13.69
CA SER A 288 19.78 -14.43 14.79
C SER A 288 18.68 -13.86 15.70
N SER A 289 18.54 -12.52 15.77
CA SER A 289 17.55 -11.87 16.65
C SER A 289 16.12 -12.07 16.17
N ASN A 290 15.97 -12.41 14.89
CA ASN A 290 14.70 -12.61 14.21
C ASN A 290 14.39 -14.09 13.93
N MET A 291 15.19 -15.02 14.49
CA MET A 291 15.05 -16.46 14.23
C MET A 291 13.74 -17.05 14.75
N ASP A 292 13.14 -16.49 15.80
CA ASP A 292 11.86 -16.98 16.30
C ASP A 292 10.73 -16.74 15.29
N TYR A 293 10.77 -15.61 14.56
CA TYR A 293 9.86 -15.35 13.44
C TYR A 293 10.06 -16.34 12.30
N ALA A 294 11.33 -16.62 11.95
CA ALA A 294 11.66 -17.58 10.90
C ALA A 294 11.21 -19.02 11.24
N ARG A 295 11.35 -19.42 12.51
CA ARG A 295 10.85 -20.72 13.00
C ARG A 295 9.33 -20.82 12.95
N MET A 296 8.62 -19.75 13.30
CA MET A 296 7.16 -19.76 13.18
C MET A 296 6.72 -19.89 11.71
N ILE A 297 7.41 -19.23 10.79
CA ILE A 297 7.16 -19.39 9.34
C ILE A 297 7.48 -20.83 8.89
N GLU A 298 8.56 -21.43 9.39
CA GLU A 298 8.91 -22.83 9.13
C GLU A 298 7.82 -23.79 9.60
N GLU A 299 7.28 -23.61 10.81
CA GLU A 299 6.18 -24.43 11.34
C GLU A 299 4.92 -24.31 10.46
N ILE A 300 4.57 -23.10 10.01
CA ILE A 300 3.47 -22.88 9.06
C ILE A 300 3.74 -23.61 7.74
N ALA A 301 4.93 -23.47 7.18
CA ALA A 301 5.31 -24.13 5.94
C ALA A 301 5.25 -25.66 6.05
N LEU A 302 5.83 -26.25 7.11
CA LEU A 302 5.85 -27.69 7.34
C LEU A 302 4.45 -28.30 7.49
N ARG A 303 3.49 -27.58 8.07
CA ARG A 303 2.10 -28.04 8.19
C ARG A 303 1.36 -28.10 6.85
N ASN A 304 1.80 -27.33 5.85
CA ASN A 304 1.05 -27.10 4.62
C ASN A 304 1.70 -27.71 3.35
N ILE A 305 2.99 -28.05 3.37
CA ILE A 305 3.65 -28.67 2.20
C ILE A 305 3.33 -30.17 2.07
N LYS A 306 3.22 -30.66 0.83
CA LYS A 306 3.18 -32.09 0.54
C LYS A 306 4.57 -32.69 0.67
N GLU A 307 4.65 -33.99 0.97
CA GLU A 307 5.96 -34.67 1.07
C GLU A 307 6.71 -34.69 -0.26
N PHE A 308 5.99 -34.87 -1.38
CA PHE A 308 6.57 -34.97 -2.72
C PHE A 308 5.86 -34.07 -3.72
N SER A 309 6.63 -33.57 -4.68
CA SER A 309 6.17 -32.96 -5.92
C SER A 309 6.56 -33.83 -7.11
N TYR A 310 5.77 -33.74 -8.17
CA TYR A 310 5.90 -34.58 -9.37
C TYR A 310 6.27 -33.70 -10.55
N VAL A 311 7.44 -33.94 -11.15
CA VAL A 311 7.92 -33.17 -12.30
C VAL A 311 8.02 -34.08 -13.53
N PRO A 312 7.37 -33.73 -14.65
CA PRO A 312 7.49 -34.50 -15.90
C PRO A 312 8.93 -34.57 -16.39
N ASN A 313 9.39 -35.76 -16.80
CA ASN A 313 10.75 -35.95 -17.34
C ASN A 313 10.99 -35.11 -18.60
N SER A 314 9.96 -34.91 -19.41
CA SER A 314 10.00 -34.00 -20.56
C SER A 314 10.35 -32.54 -20.17
N HIS A 315 9.96 -32.08 -18.99
CA HIS A 315 10.32 -30.75 -18.46
C HIS A 315 11.77 -30.72 -17.98
N ILE A 316 12.18 -31.70 -17.17
CA ILE A 316 13.56 -31.87 -16.69
C ILE A 316 14.53 -31.90 -17.87
N LYS A 317 14.22 -32.70 -18.90
CA LYS A 317 15.00 -32.82 -20.14
C LYS A 317 15.23 -31.47 -20.83
N LYS A 318 14.20 -30.61 -20.91
CA LYS A 318 14.31 -29.28 -21.52
C LYS A 318 15.29 -28.39 -20.75
N ILE A 319 15.26 -28.44 -19.43
CA ILE A 319 16.12 -27.63 -18.55
C ILE A 319 17.57 -28.11 -18.66
N ILE A 320 17.82 -29.41 -18.54
CA ILE A 320 19.16 -30.01 -18.68
C ILE A 320 19.76 -29.62 -20.05
N LYS A 321 18.98 -29.76 -21.13
CA LYS A 321 19.44 -29.39 -22.48
C LYS A 321 19.80 -27.90 -22.58
N LYS A 322 18.97 -27.00 -22.05
CA LYS A 322 19.22 -25.55 -22.07
C LYS A 322 20.52 -25.19 -21.36
N GLN A 323 20.78 -25.77 -20.19
CA GLN A 323 22.01 -25.51 -19.43
C GLN A 323 23.24 -26.08 -20.15
N HIS A 324 23.14 -27.29 -20.71
CA HIS A 324 24.21 -27.89 -21.50
C HIS A 324 24.56 -27.05 -22.74
N ASP A 325 23.57 -26.54 -23.47
CA ASP A 325 23.80 -25.69 -24.65
C ASP A 325 24.45 -24.34 -24.27
N ALA A 326 24.23 -23.84 -23.05
CA ALA A 326 24.93 -22.67 -22.53
C ALA A 326 26.43 -22.97 -22.24
N LEU A 327 26.72 -24.11 -21.62
CA LEU A 327 28.09 -24.53 -21.26
C LEU A 327 28.97 -24.88 -22.47
N LYS A 328 28.38 -25.36 -23.56
CA LYS A 328 29.10 -25.59 -24.84
C LYS A 328 29.77 -24.32 -25.39
N ASN A 329 29.25 -23.15 -25.06
CA ASN A 329 29.85 -21.87 -25.47
C ASN A 329 31.02 -21.45 -24.56
N GLU A 330 31.27 -22.15 -23.46
CA GLU A 330 32.29 -21.83 -22.43
C GLU A 330 33.43 -22.88 -22.36
N GLU A 331 33.53 -23.82 -23.32
CA GLU A 331 34.55 -24.88 -23.37
C GLU A 331 34.64 -25.78 -22.11
N VAL A 332 33.55 -25.91 -21.34
CA VAL A 332 33.49 -26.79 -20.16
C VAL A 332 32.95 -28.16 -20.53
N GLU A 333 33.68 -29.23 -20.20
CA GLU A 333 33.28 -30.62 -20.43
C GLU A 333 32.16 -31.01 -19.43
N PHE A 334 30.93 -31.20 -19.94
CA PHE A 334 29.77 -31.58 -19.13
C PHE A 334 29.70 -33.10 -18.96
N ASP A 335 29.74 -33.59 -17.72
CA ASP A 335 29.51 -35.01 -17.42
C ASP A 335 28.03 -35.36 -17.69
N SER A 336 27.79 -35.93 -18.88
CA SER A 336 26.47 -36.33 -19.35
C SER A 336 25.80 -37.46 -18.57
N THR A 337 26.45 -38.02 -17.54
CA THR A 337 25.92 -39.17 -16.80
C THR A 337 25.15 -38.78 -15.54
N LYS A 338 25.48 -37.64 -14.90
CA LYS A 338 24.85 -37.22 -13.63
C LYS A 338 24.61 -35.72 -13.56
N TYR A 339 23.34 -35.33 -13.39
CA TYR A 339 22.96 -33.94 -13.12
C TYR A 339 22.65 -33.75 -11.63
N GLN A 340 23.04 -32.63 -11.02
CA GLN A 340 22.76 -32.34 -9.61
C GLN A 340 21.86 -31.12 -9.45
N SER A 341 20.75 -31.28 -8.74
CA SER A 341 19.87 -30.20 -8.25
C SER A 341 18.99 -30.76 -7.13
N ASP A 342 18.50 -29.92 -6.22
CA ASP A 342 17.63 -30.36 -5.13
C ASP A 342 18.31 -31.40 -4.20
N ASN A 343 19.64 -31.32 -4.07
CA ASN A 343 20.50 -32.34 -3.44
C ASN A 343 20.30 -33.77 -4.00
N ILE A 344 19.81 -33.90 -5.23
CA ILE A 344 19.55 -35.15 -5.93
C ILE A 344 20.47 -35.26 -7.14
N SER A 345 21.09 -36.43 -7.32
CA SER A 345 21.81 -36.78 -8.53
C SER A 345 20.89 -37.56 -9.47
N PHE A 346 20.56 -36.97 -10.61
CA PHE A 346 19.76 -37.60 -11.66
C PHE A 346 20.66 -38.39 -12.60
N ASP A 347 20.30 -39.64 -12.89
CA ASP A 347 20.84 -40.32 -14.06
C ASP A 347 20.17 -39.73 -15.30
N VAL A 348 20.95 -38.97 -16.08
CA VAL A 348 20.44 -38.26 -17.24
C VAL A 348 19.93 -39.26 -18.29
N SER A 349 20.50 -40.47 -18.36
CA SER A 349 20.05 -41.49 -19.32
C SER A 349 18.60 -41.90 -19.10
N MET A 350 18.19 -42.10 -17.84
CA MET A 350 16.82 -42.47 -17.46
C MET A 350 15.79 -41.39 -17.85
N ILE A 351 16.14 -40.12 -17.70
CA ILE A 351 15.26 -38.99 -18.10
C ILE A 351 15.05 -38.95 -19.62
N TYR A 352 16.05 -39.37 -20.39
CA TYR A 352 15.98 -39.41 -21.85
C TYR A 352 15.28 -40.67 -22.38
N GLU A 353 15.44 -41.80 -21.70
CA GLU A 353 14.82 -43.08 -22.04
C GLU A 353 13.31 -43.11 -21.72
N PHE A 354 12.89 -42.46 -20.64
CA PHE A 354 11.49 -42.40 -20.18
C PHE A 354 10.95 -40.96 -20.16
N PRO A 355 10.78 -40.30 -21.33
CA PRO A 355 10.39 -38.88 -21.38
C PRO A 355 8.94 -38.59 -20.95
N ASP A 356 8.07 -39.60 -21.02
CA ASP A 356 6.65 -39.50 -20.67
C ASP A 356 6.37 -39.82 -19.19
N ASP A 357 7.40 -40.24 -18.45
CA ASP A 357 7.31 -40.55 -17.02
C ASP A 357 7.50 -39.28 -16.15
N THR A 358 7.26 -39.41 -14.85
CA THR A 358 7.41 -38.34 -13.85
C THR A 358 8.48 -38.69 -12.84
N THR A 359 9.30 -37.70 -12.47
CA THR A 359 10.22 -37.82 -11.34
C THR A 359 9.60 -37.24 -10.07
N ASN A 360 9.65 -38.03 -8.99
CA ASN A 360 9.22 -37.61 -7.66
C ASN A 360 10.36 -36.90 -6.95
N LEU A 361 10.10 -35.70 -6.46
CA LEU A 361 11.07 -34.89 -5.73
C LEU A 361 10.52 -34.58 -4.34
N LYS A 362 11.32 -34.80 -3.31
CA LYS A 362 10.92 -34.53 -1.93
C LYS A 362 10.90 -33.02 -1.69
N ASN A 363 9.81 -32.49 -1.12
CA ASN A 363 9.76 -31.10 -0.69
C ASN A 363 10.47 -30.92 0.65
N MET A 364 11.09 -29.76 0.81
CA MET A 364 11.82 -29.41 2.02
C MET A 364 11.47 -27.99 2.46
N VAL A 365 11.51 -27.77 3.77
CA VAL A 365 11.53 -26.44 4.38
C VAL A 365 12.89 -26.27 5.04
N MET A 366 13.58 -25.17 4.74
CA MET A 366 14.88 -24.86 5.33
C MET A 366 14.91 -23.43 5.82
N VAL A 367 15.46 -23.22 7.02
CA VAL A 367 15.61 -21.90 7.65
C VAL A 367 17.08 -21.49 7.67
N TYR A 368 17.35 -20.23 7.34
CA TYR A 368 18.70 -19.65 7.33
C TYR A 368 18.76 -18.30 8.04
N ASP A 369 19.87 -18.10 8.76
CA ASP A 369 20.32 -16.80 9.21
C ASP A 369 21.21 -16.21 8.12
N TYR A 370 20.74 -15.16 7.44
CA TYR A 370 21.47 -14.61 6.30
C TYR A 370 22.86 -14.06 6.67
N SER A 371 23.01 -13.50 7.88
CA SER A 371 24.28 -12.95 8.36
C SER A 371 25.38 -14.01 8.50
N ILE A 372 24.98 -15.28 8.72
CA ILE A 372 25.88 -16.42 8.89
C ILE A 372 25.97 -17.24 7.60
N ASP A 373 24.84 -17.53 6.99
CA ASP A 373 24.70 -18.53 5.94
C ASP A 373 24.84 -17.97 4.53
N SER A 374 24.46 -16.69 4.35
CA SER A 374 24.26 -16.07 3.04
C SER A 374 23.30 -16.85 2.11
N LEU A 375 23.14 -16.38 0.86
CA LEU A 375 22.35 -17.08 -0.17
C LEU A 375 23.09 -18.26 -0.82
N ASN A 376 24.36 -18.49 -0.49
CA ASN A 376 25.11 -19.59 -1.07
C ASN A 376 24.59 -20.97 -0.63
N LYS A 377 24.00 -21.08 0.56
CA LYS A 377 23.48 -22.37 1.08
C LYS A 377 22.36 -22.96 0.23
N ILE A 378 21.56 -22.13 -0.44
CA ILE A 378 20.44 -22.62 -1.24
C ILE A 378 20.83 -23.04 -2.66
N LYS A 379 22.07 -22.76 -3.10
CA LYS A 379 22.47 -23.01 -4.50
C LYS A 379 22.36 -24.48 -4.93
N ASN A 380 22.61 -25.40 -4.00
CA ASN A 380 22.61 -26.84 -4.30
C ASN A 380 21.32 -27.54 -3.84
N THR A 381 20.50 -26.86 -3.04
CA THR A 381 19.26 -27.41 -2.46
C THR A 381 18.01 -26.84 -3.13
N ALA A 382 18.09 -25.69 -3.79
CA ALA A 382 17.02 -25.19 -4.64
C ALA A 382 16.86 -26.09 -5.88
N SER A 383 15.62 -26.27 -6.28
CA SER A 383 15.32 -27.03 -7.48
C SER A 383 15.48 -26.12 -8.70
N ALA A 384 16.20 -26.60 -9.72
CA ALA A 384 16.20 -25.98 -11.04
C ALA A 384 14.93 -26.35 -11.84
N PHE A 385 14.19 -27.38 -11.42
CA PHE A 385 13.11 -28.01 -12.18
C PHE A 385 11.70 -27.64 -11.74
N ARG A 386 11.54 -27.12 -10.52
CA ARG A 386 10.27 -26.63 -10.01
C ARG A 386 10.46 -25.30 -9.29
N ASN A 387 9.34 -24.62 -9.05
CA ASN A 387 9.37 -23.32 -8.39
C ASN A 387 9.81 -23.45 -6.92
N ASN A 388 10.67 -22.54 -6.49
CA ASN A 388 11.11 -22.41 -5.11
C ASN A 388 10.36 -21.25 -4.46
N LEU A 389 9.82 -21.42 -3.26
CA LEU A 389 9.28 -20.32 -2.47
C LEU A 389 10.36 -19.83 -1.53
N VAL A 390 10.74 -18.55 -1.64
CA VAL A 390 11.65 -17.90 -0.71
C VAL A 390 10.83 -16.95 0.15
N ILE A 391 10.79 -17.16 1.46
CA ILE A 391 10.12 -16.28 2.42
C ILE A 391 11.22 -15.56 3.20
N VAL A 392 11.20 -14.22 3.20
CA VAL A 392 12.21 -13.44 3.91
C VAL A 392 11.55 -12.57 4.96
N TYR A 393 12.05 -12.66 6.18
CA TYR A 393 11.65 -11.81 7.30
C TYR A 393 12.76 -10.80 7.66
N GLY A 394 12.43 -9.51 7.70
CA GLY A 394 13.30 -8.44 8.16
C GLY A 394 13.03 -7.10 7.48
N ASP A 395 13.02 -6.00 8.24
CA ASP A 395 12.61 -4.66 7.77
C ASP A 395 13.79 -3.71 7.48
N ASP A 396 15.03 -4.21 7.53
CA ASP A 396 16.19 -3.36 7.23
C ASP A 396 16.31 -3.11 5.73
N LYS A 397 16.31 -1.83 5.32
CA LYS A 397 16.37 -1.42 3.91
C LYS A 397 17.63 -1.92 3.20
N VAL A 398 18.77 -1.97 3.89
CA VAL A 398 20.04 -2.41 3.28
C VAL A 398 20.00 -3.91 3.03
N PHE A 399 19.57 -4.68 4.02
CA PHE A 399 19.33 -6.11 3.92
C PHE A 399 18.32 -6.45 2.81
N ALA A 400 17.15 -5.80 2.79
CA ALA A 400 16.15 -6.00 1.76
C ALA A 400 16.72 -5.74 0.35
N THR A 401 17.49 -4.65 0.19
CA THR A 401 18.16 -4.33 -1.09
C THR A 401 19.12 -5.43 -1.52
N GLU A 402 19.95 -5.90 -0.61
CA GLU A 402 20.94 -6.94 -0.89
C GLU A 402 20.26 -8.26 -1.26
N MET A 403 19.24 -8.67 -0.50
CA MET A 403 18.46 -9.89 -0.74
C MET A 403 17.78 -9.86 -2.11
N ILE A 404 17.07 -8.77 -2.43
CA ILE A 404 16.42 -8.59 -3.73
C ILE A 404 17.44 -8.72 -4.87
N ASN A 405 18.60 -8.07 -4.76
CA ASN A 405 19.61 -8.11 -5.81
C ASN A 405 20.19 -9.50 -6.01
N LYS A 406 20.51 -10.21 -4.93
CA LYS A 406 21.08 -11.56 -5.01
C LYS A 406 20.05 -12.59 -5.47
N LEU A 407 18.81 -12.50 -5.00
CA LEU A 407 17.70 -13.36 -5.46
C LEU A 407 17.40 -13.13 -6.94
N ASN A 408 17.51 -11.90 -7.45
CA ASN A 408 17.34 -11.61 -8.88
C ASN A 408 18.42 -12.23 -9.77
N ILE A 409 19.64 -12.39 -9.24
CA ILE A 409 20.69 -13.12 -9.94
C ILE A 409 20.38 -14.61 -9.88
N PHE A 410 20.00 -15.10 -8.70
CA PHE A 410 19.69 -16.50 -8.44
C PHE A 410 18.49 -17.02 -9.25
N SER A 411 17.47 -16.17 -9.45
CA SER A 411 16.24 -16.51 -10.16
C SER A 411 16.42 -16.82 -11.65
N LYS A 412 17.60 -16.51 -12.22
CA LYS A 412 17.94 -16.82 -13.62
C LYS A 412 18.05 -18.33 -13.86
N ASP A 413 18.56 -19.06 -12.89
CA ASP A 413 18.84 -20.49 -12.98
C ASP A 413 17.85 -21.33 -12.14
N HIS A 414 17.23 -20.71 -11.13
CA HIS A 414 16.29 -21.35 -10.23
C HIS A 414 14.97 -20.58 -10.22
N PRO A 415 13.90 -21.11 -10.82
CA PRO A 415 12.58 -20.48 -10.75
C PRO A 415 12.21 -20.25 -9.28
N LEU A 416 11.87 -19.01 -8.91
CA LEU A 416 11.50 -18.69 -7.54
C LEU A 416 10.41 -17.63 -7.45
N THR A 417 9.65 -17.71 -6.36
CA THR A 417 8.75 -16.66 -5.88
C THR A 417 9.25 -16.15 -4.54
N LEU A 418 9.32 -14.83 -4.37
CA LEU A 418 9.64 -14.19 -3.10
C LEU A 418 8.36 -13.84 -2.31
N ILE A 419 8.33 -14.11 -1.01
CA ILE A 419 7.41 -13.48 -0.06
C ILE A 419 8.26 -12.59 0.85
N ALA A 420 8.01 -11.28 0.86
CA ALA A 420 8.72 -10.32 1.70
C ALA A 420 7.86 -9.91 2.90
N LEU A 421 8.40 -10.04 4.11
CA LEU A 421 7.73 -9.75 5.37
C LEU A 421 8.65 -8.84 6.24
N PRO A 422 8.24 -7.62 6.61
CA PRO A 422 7.04 -6.92 6.17
C PRO A 422 7.15 -6.45 4.70
N ASP A 423 6.19 -5.65 4.23
CA ASP A 423 6.16 -5.17 2.85
C ASP A 423 7.33 -4.23 2.51
N TRP A 424 8.36 -4.78 1.88
CA TRP A 424 9.54 -4.04 1.41
C TRP A 424 9.24 -2.97 0.34
N SER A 425 8.06 -3.00 -0.29
CA SER A 425 7.68 -1.97 -1.27
C SER A 425 7.48 -0.58 -0.62
N LYS A 426 7.34 -0.53 0.71
CA LYS A 426 7.25 0.73 1.48
C LYS A 426 8.61 1.45 1.66
N HIS A 427 9.76 0.80 1.40
CA HIS A 427 11.08 1.42 1.62
C HIS A 427 11.56 2.40 0.54
N ASP A 428 11.20 2.17 -0.73
CA ASP A 428 11.59 3.03 -1.87
C ASP A 428 10.79 2.66 -3.13
N ARG A 429 10.33 3.66 -3.88
CA ARG A 429 9.66 3.45 -5.17
C ARG A 429 10.58 2.80 -6.22
N LEU A 430 11.91 2.93 -6.06
CA LEU A 430 12.89 2.36 -6.98
C LEU A 430 13.07 0.82 -6.85
N PHE A 431 12.46 0.17 -5.85
CA PHE A 431 12.53 -1.29 -5.66
C PHE A 431 11.64 -2.09 -6.63
N ASN A 432 10.64 -1.46 -7.23
CA ASN A 432 9.55 -2.19 -7.88
C ASN A 432 10.00 -2.99 -9.12
N GLU A 433 10.97 -2.53 -9.92
CA GLU A 433 11.48 -3.31 -11.07
C GLU A 433 12.10 -4.66 -10.65
N ASN A 434 12.78 -4.68 -9.51
CA ASN A 434 13.47 -5.88 -9.02
C ASN A 434 12.53 -6.81 -8.24
N LEU A 435 11.51 -6.26 -7.56
CA LEU A 435 10.43 -7.06 -6.97
C LEU A 435 9.54 -7.69 -8.04
N LEU A 436 9.30 -6.98 -9.15
CA LEU A 436 8.55 -7.50 -10.32
C LEU A 436 9.18 -8.76 -10.91
N LYS A 437 10.51 -8.79 -11.03
CA LYS A 437 11.23 -9.95 -11.58
C LYS A 437 11.15 -11.20 -10.70
N LEU A 438 10.96 -11.03 -9.40
CA LEU A 438 10.89 -12.13 -8.42
C LEU A 438 9.46 -12.61 -8.17
N SER A 439 8.49 -12.10 -8.94
CA SER A 439 7.06 -12.34 -8.73
C SER A 439 6.62 -12.14 -7.28
N THR A 440 7.19 -11.13 -6.61
CA THR A 440 7.12 -11.00 -5.15
C THR A 440 5.68 -10.90 -4.66
N ILE A 441 5.38 -11.57 -3.56
CA ILE A 441 4.15 -11.42 -2.79
C ILE A 441 4.42 -10.50 -1.59
N VAL A 442 3.53 -9.53 -1.41
CA VAL A 442 3.57 -8.58 -0.29
C VAL A 442 2.23 -8.54 0.42
N PHE A 443 2.29 -8.31 1.73
CA PHE A 443 1.14 -8.18 2.63
C PHE A 443 1.02 -6.71 3.04
N ASP A 444 -0.06 -6.08 2.60
CA ASP A 444 -0.24 -4.65 2.71
C ASP A 444 -1.56 -4.34 3.44
N ASP A 445 -1.50 -3.56 4.50
CA ASP A 445 -2.66 -3.17 5.29
C ASP A 445 -3.46 -2.03 4.62
N ASP A 446 -2.85 -1.33 3.66
CA ASP A 446 -3.46 -0.28 2.85
C ASP A 446 -2.87 -0.23 1.42
N TYR A 447 -3.71 -0.33 0.39
CA TYR A 447 -3.26 -0.18 -0.99
C TYR A 447 -4.18 0.68 -1.83
N THR A 448 -3.64 1.80 -2.30
CA THR A 448 -4.37 2.78 -3.10
C THR A 448 -4.27 2.45 -4.59
N ASP A 449 -5.37 1.96 -5.15
CA ASP A 449 -5.55 1.78 -6.58
C ASP A 449 -6.17 3.05 -7.20
N TYR A 450 -5.31 3.87 -7.81
CA TYR A 450 -5.69 5.14 -8.44
C TYR A 450 -6.60 4.97 -9.67
N GLY A 451 -6.74 3.75 -10.20
CA GLY A 451 -7.68 3.45 -11.29
C GLY A 451 -9.13 3.33 -10.83
N LYS A 452 -9.39 3.20 -9.52
CA LYS A 452 -10.76 3.06 -8.99
C LYS A 452 -11.49 4.39 -8.99
N TYR A 453 -12.74 4.37 -9.46
CA TYR A 453 -13.61 5.55 -9.52
C TYR A 453 -13.70 6.31 -8.19
N HIS A 454 -14.03 5.63 -7.09
CA HIS A 454 -14.17 6.29 -5.78
C HIS A 454 -12.85 6.84 -5.22
N VAL A 455 -11.72 6.24 -5.56
CA VAL A 455 -10.39 6.76 -5.19
C VAL A 455 -10.11 8.05 -5.94
N GLY A 456 -10.33 8.06 -7.26
CA GLY A 456 -10.18 9.27 -8.08
C GLY A 456 -11.09 10.41 -7.62
N LYS A 457 -12.36 10.09 -7.30
CA LYS A 457 -13.29 11.06 -6.73
C LYS A 457 -12.77 11.61 -5.40
N PHE A 458 -12.34 10.76 -4.47
CA PHE A 458 -11.83 11.21 -3.16
C PHE A 458 -10.66 12.18 -3.33
N ILE A 459 -9.74 11.85 -4.24
CA ILE A 459 -8.60 12.72 -4.58
C ILE A 459 -9.07 14.08 -5.11
N CYS A 460 -10.03 14.11 -6.04
CA CYS A 460 -10.58 15.38 -6.53
C CYS A 460 -11.19 16.20 -5.38
N LYS A 461 -12.05 15.61 -4.55
CA LYS A 461 -12.66 16.30 -3.42
C LYS A 461 -11.62 16.81 -2.43
N PHE A 462 -10.60 16.03 -2.15
CA PHE A 462 -9.51 16.42 -1.25
C PHE A 462 -8.72 17.62 -1.82
N ARG A 463 -8.43 17.62 -3.13
CA ARG A 463 -7.76 18.76 -3.80
C ARG A 463 -8.63 20.00 -3.82
N ASP A 464 -9.93 19.85 -4.10
CA ASP A 464 -10.88 20.96 -4.15
C ASP A 464 -11.04 21.63 -2.78
N GLU A 465 -11.04 20.84 -1.69
CA GLU A 465 -11.23 21.34 -0.33
C GLU A 465 -9.93 21.87 0.30
N TYR A 466 -8.81 21.17 0.11
CA TYR A 466 -7.57 21.41 0.86
C TYR A 466 -6.40 21.90 0.00
N GLY A 467 -6.54 21.94 -1.33
CA GLY A 467 -5.52 22.49 -2.23
C GLY A 467 -4.22 21.68 -2.30
N THR A 468 -4.23 20.43 -1.84
CA THR A 468 -3.06 19.53 -1.80
C THR A 468 -3.43 18.10 -2.15
N GLU A 469 -2.43 17.25 -2.36
CA GLU A 469 -2.64 15.82 -2.61
C GLU A 469 -2.91 15.06 -1.30
N PRO A 470 -3.87 14.13 -1.25
CA PRO A 470 -4.04 13.26 -0.10
C PRO A 470 -2.83 12.34 0.07
N LYS A 471 -2.27 12.34 1.28
CA LYS A 471 -1.27 11.36 1.73
C LYS A 471 -1.96 10.16 2.41
N ASP A 472 -1.20 9.13 2.75
CA ASP A 472 -1.72 7.88 3.34
C ASP A 472 -2.65 8.12 4.54
N MET A 473 -2.29 9.05 5.42
CA MET A 473 -3.11 9.45 6.58
C MET A 473 -4.51 9.96 6.20
N ALA A 474 -4.67 10.63 5.05
CA ALA A 474 -5.98 11.09 4.58
C ALA A 474 -6.90 9.92 4.23
N TYR A 475 -6.37 8.87 3.60
CA TYR A 475 -7.14 7.66 3.34
C TYR A 475 -7.52 6.95 4.65
N HIS A 476 -6.62 6.91 5.64
CA HIS A 476 -6.94 6.34 6.96
C HIS A 476 -8.03 7.11 7.68
N GLY A 477 -7.93 8.44 7.71
CA GLY A 477 -8.93 9.32 8.29
C GLY A 477 -10.30 9.13 7.64
N PHE A 478 -10.34 9.12 6.30
CA PHE A 478 -11.57 8.87 5.56
C PHE A 478 -12.14 7.48 5.85
N ASN A 479 -11.34 6.41 5.75
CA ASN A 479 -11.83 5.05 5.94
C ASN A 479 -12.38 4.83 7.36
N ILE A 480 -11.70 5.34 8.39
CA ILE A 480 -12.16 5.22 9.78
C ILE A 480 -13.45 6.02 9.99
N GLY A 481 -13.48 7.29 9.56
CA GLY A 481 -14.68 8.10 9.65
C GLY A 481 -15.85 7.45 8.92
N TRP A 482 -15.63 7.03 7.67
CA TRP A 482 -16.65 6.41 6.84
C TRP A 482 -17.16 5.10 7.45
N TYR A 483 -16.27 4.22 7.89
CA TYR A 483 -16.63 2.94 8.48
C TYR A 483 -17.42 3.09 9.77
N PHE A 484 -16.88 3.82 10.75
CA PHE A 484 -17.49 3.87 12.08
C PHE A 484 -18.73 4.76 12.12
N LEU A 485 -18.83 5.81 11.30
CA LEU A 485 -20.07 6.58 11.20
C LEU A 485 -21.18 5.76 10.52
N ASN A 486 -20.87 5.02 9.45
CA ASN A 486 -21.86 4.11 8.85
C ASN A 486 -22.20 2.92 9.77
N ALA A 487 -21.27 2.42 10.58
CA ALA A 487 -21.61 1.41 11.58
C ALA A 487 -22.54 2.00 12.65
N LEU A 488 -22.22 3.21 13.14
CA LEU A 488 -22.98 3.88 14.20
C LEU A 488 -24.40 4.24 13.76
N ILE A 489 -24.59 4.71 12.53
CA ILE A 489 -25.94 5.01 12.01
C ILE A 489 -26.80 3.73 11.84
N ASN A 490 -26.20 2.55 11.68
CA ASN A 490 -26.92 1.28 11.51
C ASN A 490 -27.23 0.56 12.81
N TYR A 491 -26.33 0.66 13.79
CA TYR A 491 -26.41 -0.15 15.01
C TYR A 491 -26.58 0.67 16.28
N GLY A 492 -26.31 1.99 16.24
CA GLY A 492 -26.37 2.84 17.42
C GLY A 492 -25.53 2.25 18.56
N ASP A 493 -26.19 1.94 19.67
CA ASP A 493 -25.56 1.43 20.90
C ASP A 493 -25.07 -0.02 20.75
N ASP A 494 -25.62 -0.79 19.80
CA ASP A 494 -25.23 -2.18 19.53
C ASP A 494 -24.00 -2.28 18.60
N ILE A 495 -23.35 -1.16 18.25
CA ILE A 495 -22.21 -1.13 17.33
C ILE A 495 -21.10 -2.12 17.73
N ASN A 496 -20.79 -2.28 19.02
CA ASN A 496 -19.74 -3.18 19.49
C ASN A 496 -20.02 -4.66 19.21
N THR A 497 -21.28 -5.10 19.32
CA THR A 497 -21.66 -6.49 19.04
C THR A 497 -21.83 -6.75 17.54
N ALA A 498 -22.19 -5.72 16.76
CA ALA A 498 -22.42 -5.85 15.33
C ALA A 498 -21.15 -5.78 14.46
N ILE A 499 -20.07 -5.17 14.96
CA ILE A 499 -18.88 -4.78 14.17
C ILE A 499 -18.18 -5.94 13.45
N GLU A 500 -18.25 -7.16 13.98
CA GLU A 500 -17.65 -8.37 13.39
C GLU A 500 -18.37 -8.87 12.14
N SER A 501 -19.69 -8.60 12.08
CA SER A 501 -20.53 -8.96 10.93
C SER A 501 -20.70 -7.81 9.94
N TYR A 502 -20.23 -6.62 10.31
CA TYR A 502 -20.37 -5.41 9.53
C TYR A 502 -19.29 -5.33 8.45
N ASP A 503 -19.71 -5.07 7.22
CA ASP A 503 -18.81 -4.94 6.08
C ASP A 503 -19.34 -3.84 5.16
N ILE A 504 -18.47 -2.86 4.89
CA ILE A 504 -18.70 -1.86 3.85
C ILE A 504 -17.41 -1.67 3.06
N PRO A 505 -17.50 -1.30 1.79
CA PRO A 505 -16.28 -1.14 1.01
C PRO A 505 -15.62 0.20 1.34
N LEU A 506 -14.28 0.20 1.36
CA LEU A 506 -13.45 1.36 1.68
C LEU A 506 -12.57 1.74 0.48
N LEU A 507 -11.82 2.84 0.58
CA LEU A 507 -11.05 3.35 -0.57
C LEU A 507 -9.89 2.43 -0.94
N ASN A 508 -9.11 2.00 0.05
CA ASN A 508 -7.80 1.36 -0.16
C ASN A 508 -7.56 0.15 0.77
N THR A 509 -8.57 -0.27 1.54
CA THR A 509 -8.47 -1.43 2.43
C THR A 509 -9.85 -2.06 2.65
N ARG A 510 -9.94 -3.02 3.56
CA ARG A 510 -11.17 -3.56 4.12
C ARG A 510 -10.96 -3.79 5.61
N TYR A 511 -12.03 -3.70 6.38
CA TYR A 511 -12.00 -4.12 7.77
C TYR A 511 -12.76 -5.44 7.93
N SER A 512 -12.12 -6.39 8.61
CA SER A 512 -12.69 -7.69 9.00
C SER A 512 -12.39 -7.88 10.47
N PHE A 513 -13.29 -7.41 11.32
CA PHE A 513 -13.08 -7.44 12.77
C PHE A 513 -13.36 -8.81 13.35
N GLN A 514 -12.48 -9.27 14.24
CA GLN A 514 -12.63 -10.50 15.00
C GLN A 514 -12.17 -10.28 16.44
N ARG A 515 -12.81 -10.98 17.39
CA ARG A 515 -12.35 -11.05 18.78
C ARG A 515 -11.99 -12.49 19.16
N LYS A 516 -11.01 -12.65 20.04
CA LYS A 516 -10.60 -13.98 20.56
C LYS A 516 -11.55 -14.49 21.65
N SER A 517 -12.17 -13.58 22.39
CA SER A 517 -13.09 -13.85 23.48
C SER A 517 -14.12 -12.72 23.61
N GLU A 518 -15.28 -13.00 24.19
CA GLU A 518 -16.34 -12.02 24.52
C GLU A 518 -15.85 -10.87 25.44
N LEU A 519 -14.77 -11.10 26.20
CA LEU A 519 -14.16 -10.10 27.08
C LEU A 519 -13.08 -9.26 26.39
N ASP A 520 -12.65 -9.67 25.20
CA ASP A 520 -11.61 -8.99 24.44
C ASP A 520 -12.22 -7.98 23.45
N GLY A 521 -11.40 -7.01 23.08
CA GLY A 521 -11.68 -6.09 22.00
C GLY A 521 -11.56 -6.77 20.63
N CYS A 522 -11.98 -6.03 19.60
CA CYS A 522 -11.91 -6.47 18.22
C CYS A 522 -10.62 -6.01 17.56
N GLU A 523 -10.07 -6.86 16.71
CA GLU A 523 -8.95 -6.57 15.84
C GLU A 523 -9.36 -6.76 14.38
N ASN A 524 -8.98 -5.83 13.51
CA ASN A 524 -9.04 -6.07 12.08
C ASN A 524 -8.03 -7.16 11.69
N THR A 525 -8.49 -8.23 11.06
CA THR A 525 -7.62 -9.33 10.60
C THR A 525 -7.42 -9.32 9.09
N TYR A 526 -7.85 -8.27 8.39
CA TYR A 526 -7.74 -8.19 6.93
C TYR A 526 -6.35 -7.71 6.47
N TRP A 527 -5.79 -8.42 5.49
CA TRP A 527 -4.58 -8.02 4.76
C TRP A 527 -4.86 -7.99 3.26
N ASN A 528 -4.43 -6.94 2.58
CA ASN A 528 -4.36 -6.96 1.12
C ASN A 528 -3.12 -7.75 0.70
N ILE A 529 -3.31 -8.88 0.03
CA ILE A 529 -2.20 -9.70 -0.47
C ILE A 529 -2.06 -9.43 -1.95
N TYR A 530 -0.89 -8.95 -2.35
CA TYR A 530 -0.61 -8.67 -3.75
C TYR A 530 0.55 -9.48 -4.26
N GLN A 531 0.47 -9.87 -5.52
CA GLN A 531 1.60 -10.43 -6.26
C GLN A 531 2.00 -9.50 -7.39
N TYR A 532 3.28 -9.18 -7.44
CA TYR A 532 3.88 -8.51 -8.58
C TYR A 532 3.94 -9.50 -9.76
N ASN A 533 3.29 -9.20 -10.87
CA ASN A 533 3.33 -10.02 -12.09
C ASN A 533 3.17 -9.13 -13.34
N ASN A 534 3.96 -9.37 -14.39
CA ASN A 534 3.83 -8.71 -15.69
C ASN A 534 3.68 -7.18 -15.64
N HIS A 535 4.53 -6.50 -14.86
CA HIS A 535 4.53 -5.03 -14.68
C HIS A 535 3.34 -4.47 -13.89
N GLN A 536 2.51 -5.31 -13.26
CA GLN A 536 1.36 -4.91 -12.45
C GLN A 536 1.35 -5.59 -11.07
N LYS A 537 0.74 -4.93 -10.09
CA LYS A 537 0.50 -5.47 -8.72
C LYS A 537 -0.92 -6.03 -8.74
N ASN A 538 -1.06 -7.35 -8.69
CA ASN A 538 -2.36 -8.04 -8.78
C ASN A 538 -2.80 -8.51 -7.40
N LEU A 539 -4.04 -8.19 -7.01
CA LEU A 539 -4.61 -8.65 -5.75
C LEU A 539 -4.83 -10.18 -5.81
N LEU A 540 -4.25 -10.93 -4.86
CA LEU A 540 -4.41 -12.38 -4.76
C LEU A 540 -5.68 -12.80 -4.02
N HIS A 541 -6.20 -11.94 -3.14
CA HIS A 541 -7.35 -12.23 -2.29
C HIS A 541 -8.61 -12.75 -3.04
N PRO A 542 -8.98 -12.26 -4.25
CA PRO A 542 -10.12 -12.81 -5.00
C PRO A 542 -9.95 -14.27 -5.45
N GLN A 543 -8.72 -14.79 -5.43
CA GLN A 543 -8.39 -16.14 -5.91
C GLN A 543 -8.16 -17.13 -4.75
N LEU A 544 -7.89 -16.63 -3.54
CA LEU A 544 -7.75 -17.47 -2.35
C LEU A 544 -9.14 -17.94 -1.92
N ARG A 545 -9.37 -19.24 -1.81
CA ARG A 545 -10.63 -19.78 -1.26
C ARG A 545 -10.73 -19.38 0.21
N ILE A 546 -11.47 -18.33 0.50
CA ILE A 546 -11.89 -18.03 1.87
C ILE A 546 -13.15 -18.85 2.09
N GLU A 547 -12.99 -20.03 2.68
CA GLU A 547 -14.14 -20.74 3.23
C GLU A 547 -14.74 -19.84 4.32
N LYS A 548 -16.03 -19.50 4.16
CA LYS A 548 -16.82 -18.68 5.08
C LYS A 548 -17.23 -19.48 6.30
#